data_AF-A0A662EIU4-F1
#
_entry.id   AF-A0A662EIU4-F1
#
_cell.length_a   1.000
_cell.length_b   1.000
_cell.length_c   1.000
_cell.angle_alpha   90.00
_cell.angle_beta   90.00
_cell.angle_gamma   90.00
#
_symmetry.space_group_name_H-M   'P 1'
#
loop_
_entity.id
_entity.type
_entity.pdbx_description
1 polymer ?
#
loop_
_entity_poly.entity_id
_entity_poly.type
_entity_poly.pdbx_seq_one_letter_code
_entity_poly.pdbx_strand_id
1 'polypeptide(L)'
;RLLAEYIVQEGIATREQVDALGEGRLRRAAELLRERNKTLVAMAQAAAFLFPGELPWPEEAEGLLDKPELAGPLEAIASALEACDDFSPQGVERAVLGALAKLGLPLKAVAQPIRVAITGRTVSPGLFDVISLAGKELAVARLRAAAGRLRGKGAV
;
A
#
# COMPACT_ATOMS: atom_id res chain seq x y z
N ARG A 1 -2.60 -20.60 -7.80
CA ARG A 1 -2.33 -21.76 -6.92
C ARG A 1 -0.93 -21.69 -6.30
N LEU A 2 0.17 -21.61 -7.07
CA LEU A 2 1.53 -21.58 -6.47
C LEU A 2 1.76 -20.41 -5.51
N LEU A 3 1.40 -19.16 -5.86
CA LEU A 3 1.58 -18.03 -4.94
C LEU A 3 0.85 -18.20 -3.59
N ALA A 4 -0.34 -18.84 -3.59
CA ALA A 4 -1.09 -19.10 -2.35
C ALA A 4 -0.28 -19.92 -1.36
N GLU A 5 0.35 -20.99 -1.86
CA GLU A 5 1.14 -21.91 -1.03
C GLU A 5 2.34 -21.21 -0.41
N TYR A 6 3.06 -20.42 -1.19
CA TYR A 6 4.22 -19.68 -0.68
C TYR A 6 3.82 -18.58 0.31
N ILE A 7 2.66 -17.92 0.14
CA ILE A 7 2.16 -16.96 1.14
C ILE A 7 1.95 -17.64 2.50
N VAL A 8 1.38 -18.84 2.51
CA VAL A 8 1.16 -19.60 3.76
C VAL A 8 2.47 -20.15 4.32
N GLN A 9 3.34 -20.71 3.49
CA GLN A 9 4.63 -21.29 3.91
C GLN A 9 5.59 -20.24 4.48
N GLU A 10 5.61 -19.04 3.92
CA GLU A 10 6.42 -17.91 4.40
C GLU A 10 5.80 -17.21 5.62
N GLY A 11 4.65 -17.70 6.13
CA GLY A 11 3.99 -17.13 7.30
C GLY A 11 3.39 -15.75 7.08
N ILE A 12 3.20 -15.34 5.82
CA ILE A 12 2.67 -14.01 5.47
C ILE A 12 1.19 -13.90 5.81
N ALA A 13 0.43 -14.97 5.58
CA ALA A 13 -0.98 -15.06 5.92
C ALA A 13 -1.41 -16.51 6.16
N THR A 14 -2.46 -16.69 6.94
CA THR A 14 -3.11 -17.99 7.13
C THR A 14 -3.80 -18.46 5.85
N ARG A 15 -4.02 -19.77 5.71
CA ARG A 15 -4.79 -20.34 4.59
C ARG A 15 -6.15 -19.66 4.43
N GLU A 16 -6.86 -19.46 5.54
CA GLU A 16 -8.17 -18.82 5.56
C GLU A 16 -8.13 -17.40 4.99
N GLN A 17 -7.13 -16.60 5.37
CA GLN A 17 -6.94 -15.25 4.83
C GLN A 17 -6.63 -15.27 3.33
N VAL A 18 -5.82 -16.22 2.85
CA VAL A 18 -5.51 -16.36 1.41
C VAL A 18 -6.77 -16.75 0.63
N ASP A 19 -7.55 -17.68 1.15
CA ASP A 19 -8.78 -18.14 0.50
C ASP A 19 -9.84 -17.02 0.46
N ALA A 20 -9.93 -16.22 1.54
CA ALA A 20 -10.82 -15.06 1.62
C ALA A 20 -10.51 -13.94 0.61
N LEU A 21 -9.27 -13.83 0.10
CA LEU A 21 -8.95 -12.90 -1.00
C LEU A 21 -9.65 -13.27 -2.32
N GLY A 22 -9.96 -14.57 -2.50
CA GLY A 22 -10.50 -15.12 -3.73
C GLY A 22 -9.46 -15.27 -4.85
N GLU A 23 -9.68 -16.27 -5.70
CA GLU A 23 -8.73 -16.65 -6.76
C GLU A 23 -8.45 -15.50 -7.75
N GLY A 24 -9.48 -14.71 -8.09
CA GLY A 24 -9.34 -13.61 -9.04
C GLY A 24 -8.42 -12.48 -8.54
N ARG A 25 -8.46 -12.15 -7.24
CA ARG A 25 -7.56 -11.14 -6.67
C ARG A 25 -6.15 -11.69 -6.53
N LEU A 26 -6.00 -12.95 -6.12
CA LEU A 26 -4.71 -13.61 -6.04
C LEU A 26 -4.02 -13.73 -7.42
N ARG A 27 -4.79 -14.01 -8.48
CA ARG A 27 -4.27 -14.05 -9.86
C ARG A 27 -3.74 -12.69 -10.30
N ARG A 28 -4.52 -11.63 -10.11
CA ARG A 28 -4.09 -10.25 -10.41
C ARG A 28 -2.85 -9.87 -9.61
N ALA A 29 -2.76 -10.26 -8.34
CA ALA A 29 -1.57 -10.05 -7.53
C ALA A 29 -0.34 -10.77 -8.12
N ALA A 30 -0.50 -12.03 -8.52
CA ALA A 30 0.59 -12.78 -9.14
C ALA A 30 1.07 -12.12 -10.44
N GLU A 31 0.14 -11.68 -11.31
CA GLU A 31 0.46 -10.98 -12.56
C GLU A 31 1.23 -9.68 -12.30
N LEU A 32 0.71 -8.85 -11.38
CA LEU A 32 1.30 -7.56 -11.03
C LEU A 32 2.69 -7.70 -10.40
N LEU A 33 2.90 -8.71 -9.57
CA LEU A 33 4.16 -8.88 -8.82
C LEU A 33 5.20 -9.67 -9.59
N ARG A 34 4.82 -10.45 -10.62
CA ARG A 34 5.75 -11.28 -11.40
C ARG A 34 6.88 -10.46 -12.03
N GLU A 35 6.60 -9.27 -12.54
CA GLU A 35 7.59 -8.46 -13.26
C GLU A 35 8.74 -7.95 -12.38
N ARG A 36 8.53 -7.91 -11.06
CA ARG A 36 9.47 -7.33 -10.09
C ARG A 36 10.12 -8.37 -9.17
N ASN A 37 9.72 -9.64 -9.25
CA ASN A 37 10.18 -10.68 -8.33
C ASN A 37 10.75 -11.88 -9.10
N LYS A 38 11.99 -12.26 -8.78
CA LYS A 38 12.70 -13.36 -9.44
C LYS A 38 12.37 -14.74 -8.89
N THR A 39 11.75 -14.82 -7.71
CA THR A 39 11.41 -16.07 -7.03
C THR A 39 9.99 -16.01 -6.47
N LEU A 40 9.37 -17.19 -6.29
CA LEU A 40 8.03 -17.29 -5.67
C LEU A 40 8.04 -16.82 -4.21
N VAL A 41 9.13 -17.07 -3.48
CA VAL A 41 9.35 -16.56 -2.11
C VAL A 41 9.35 -15.03 -2.09
N ALA A 42 10.15 -14.39 -2.94
CA ALA A 42 10.20 -12.93 -3.02
C ALA A 42 8.83 -12.34 -3.41
N MET A 43 8.12 -13.02 -4.31
CA MET A 43 6.76 -12.64 -4.72
C MET A 43 5.74 -12.80 -3.59
N ALA A 44 5.82 -13.86 -2.79
CA ALA A 44 4.96 -14.07 -1.62
C ALA A 44 5.19 -13.00 -0.55
N GLN A 45 6.46 -12.68 -0.25
CA GLN A 45 6.81 -11.56 0.63
C GLN A 45 6.31 -10.22 0.05
N ALA A 46 6.33 -10.06 -1.28
CA ALA A 46 5.80 -8.87 -1.94
C ALA A 46 4.27 -8.78 -1.88
N ALA A 47 3.58 -9.90 -1.65
CA ALA A 47 2.13 -9.96 -1.51
C ALA A 47 1.64 -9.67 -0.08
N ALA A 48 2.54 -9.43 0.88
CA ALA A 48 2.20 -9.14 2.27
C ALA A 48 1.21 -7.96 2.42
N PHE A 49 1.28 -6.99 1.50
CA PHE A 49 0.35 -5.86 1.52
C PHE A 49 -1.11 -6.22 1.26
N LEU A 50 -1.42 -7.44 0.82
CA LEU A 50 -2.80 -7.89 0.62
C LEU A 50 -3.50 -8.28 1.93
N PHE A 51 -2.73 -8.42 3.02
CA PHE A 51 -3.22 -8.96 4.29
C PHE A 51 -3.12 -7.94 5.42
N PRO A 52 -3.97 -8.04 6.45
CA PRO A 52 -3.82 -7.26 7.67
C PRO A 52 -2.48 -7.55 8.37
N GLY A 53 -1.95 -6.55 9.06
CA GLY A 53 -0.68 -6.66 9.77
C GLY A 53 0.20 -5.43 9.56
N GLU A 54 1.20 -5.29 10.42
CA GLU A 54 2.22 -4.27 10.28
C GLU A 54 3.15 -4.62 9.13
N LEU A 55 3.49 -3.60 8.35
CA LEU A 55 4.51 -3.70 7.30
C LEU A 55 5.74 -2.92 7.73
N PRO A 56 6.94 -3.37 7.35
CA PRO A 56 8.16 -2.66 7.69
C PRO A 56 8.15 -1.26 7.08
N TRP A 57 8.79 -0.33 7.77
CA TRP A 57 9.21 0.93 7.16
C TRP A 57 10.70 0.78 6.87
N PRO A 58 11.11 0.56 5.61
CA PRO A 58 12.49 0.25 5.29
C PRO A 58 13.44 1.37 5.73
N GLU A 59 14.68 1.01 6.06
CA GLU A 59 15.73 1.97 6.44
C GLU A 59 15.93 3.02 5.33
N GLU A 60 15.86 2.61 4.06
CA GLU A 60 16.00 3.54 2.93
C GLU A 60 14.81 4.50 2.78
N ALA A 61 13.73 4.29 3.55
CA ALA A 61 12.58 5.18 3.66
C ALA A 61 12.60 6.01 4.96
N GLU A 62 13.63 5.91 5.80
CA GLU A 62 13.72 6.67 7.06
C GLU A 62 13.70 8.18 6.83
N GLY A 63 14.34 8.69 5.76
CA GLY A 63 14.28 10.11 5.41
C GLY A 63 12.87 10.62 5.04
N LEU A 64 11.87 9.74 4.94
CA LEU A 64 10.45 10.11 4.86
C LEU A 64 9.84 10.35 6.25
N LEU A 65 10.38 9.72 7.30
CA LEU A 65 9.93 9.88 8.69
C LEU A 65 10.26 11.25 9.28
N ASP A 66 11.25 11.93 8.70
CA ASP A 66 11.67 13.28 9.09
C ASP A 66 10.84 14.40 8.44
N LYS A 67 9.70 14.05 7.82
CA LYS A 67 8.82 14.99 7.13
C LYS A 67 7.42 15.04 7.74
N PRO A 68 7.25 15.62 8.96
CA PRO A 68 5.95 15.75 9.62
C PRO A 68 4.89 16.44 8.74
N GLU A 69 5.30 17.33 7.84
CA GLU A 69 4.44 18.03 6.90
C GLU A 69 3.69 17.10 5.94
N LEU A 70 4.17 15.86 5.73
CA LEU A 70 3.49 14.87 4.91
C LEU A 70 2.32 14.17 5.62
N ALA A 71 2.16 14.33 6.93
CA ALA A 71 1.06 13.73 7.67
C ALA A 71 -0.32 14.23 7.20
N GLY A 72 -0.44 15.54 6.98
CA GLY A 72 -1.69 16.15 6.47
C GLY A 72 -2.11 15.61 5.10
N PRO A 73 -1.21 15.63 4.09
CA PRO A 73 -1.46 15.03 2.79
C PRO A 73 -1.85 13.54 2.84
N LEU A 74 -1.18 12.72 3.65
CA LEU A 74 -1.52 11.29 3.77
C LEU A 74 -2.92 11.08 4.38
N GLU A 75 -3.30 11.87 5.38
CA GLU A 75 -4.65 11.85 5.98
C GLU A 75 -5.73 12.26 4.97
N ALA A 76 -5.46 13.30 4.18
CA ALA A 76 -6.38 13.78 3.15
C ALA A 76 -6.59 12.72 2.06
N ILE A 77 -5.53 12.03 1.65
CA ILE A 77 -5.62 10.93 0.69
C ILE A 77 -6.37 9.75 1.29
N ALA A 78 -6.12 9.39 2.55
CA ALA A 78 -6.87 8.33 3.24
C ALA A 78 -8.38 8.64 3.25
N SER A 79 -8.75 9.88 3.58
CA SER A 79 -10.15 10.32 3.58
C SER A 79 -10.78 10.28 2.18
N ALA A 80 -10.03 10.65 1.14
CA ALA A 80 -10.51 10.57 -0.24
C ALA A 80 -10.70 9.12 -0.73
N LEU A 81 -9.82 8.20 -0.32
CA LEU A 81 -9.95 6.78 -0.63
C LEU A 81 -11.10 6.13 0.12
N GLU A 82 -11.33 6.51 1.38
CA GLU A 82 -12.47 6.05 2.17
C GLU A 82 -13.81 6.38 1.49
N ALA A 83 -13.94 7.62 1.00
CA ALA A 83 -15.10 8.12 0.25
C ALA A 83 -15.16 7.67 -1.22
N CYS A 84 -14.21 6.87 -1.71
CA CYS A 84 -14.15 6.45 -3.11
C CYS A 84 -15.00 5.20 -3.37
N ASP A 85 -16.11 5.32 -4.10
CA ASP A 85 -16.99 4.18 -4.41
C ASP A 85 -16.37 3.20 -5.42
N ASP A 86 -15.66 3.73 -6.43
CA ASP A 86 -14.97 2.95 -7.46
C ASP A 86 -13.51 2.69 -7.03
N PHE A 87 -13.25 1.56 -6.39
CA PHE A 87 -11.91 1.20 -5.94
C PHE A 87 -11.04 0.49 -7.01
N SER A 88 -11.34 0.68 -8.30
CA SER A 88 -10.45 0.30 -9.41
C SER A 88 -9.18 1.16 -9.44
N PRO A 89 -8.12 0.78 -10.17
CA PRO A 89 -6.93 1.63 -10.31
C PRO A 89 -7.26 3.05 -10.80
N GLN A 90 -8.19 3.20 -11.73
CA GLN A 90 -8.61 4.50 -12.26
C GLN A 90 -9.39 5.32 -11.22
N GLY A 91 -10.28 4.69 -10.45
CA GLY A 91 -11.02 5.39 -9.41
C GLY A 91 -10.14 5.81 -8.23
N VAL A 92 -9.19 4.95 -7.85
CA VAL A 92 -8.13 5.26 -6.88
C VAL A 92 -7.26 6.42 -7.37
N GLU A 93 -6.82 6.40 -8.63
CA GLU A 93 -6.03 7.48 -9.22
C GLU A 93 -6.78 8.81 -9.15
N ARG A 94 -8.05 8.86 -9.57
CA ARG A 94 -8.89 10.06 -9.48
C ARG A 94 -9.01 10.56 -8.05
N ALA A 95 -9.24 9.68 -7.08
CA ALA A 95 -9.35 10.05 -5.66
C ALA A 95 -8.05 10.65 -5.11
N VAL A 96 -6.91 10.00 -5.36
CA VAL A 96 -5.58 10.45 -4.90
C VAL A 96 -5.21 11.79 -5.55
N LEU A 97 -5.32 11.89 -6.87
CA LEU A 97 -4.97 13.12 -7.60
C LEU A 97 -5.91 14.27 -7.25
N GLY A 98 -7.20 14.00 -7.05
CA GLY A 98 -8.17 15.00 -6.60
C GLY A 98 -7.88 15.54 -5.20
N ALA A 99 -7.47 14.68 -4.26
CA ALA A 99 -7.05 15.11 -2.93
C ALA A 99 -5.80 16.00 -3.01
N LEU A 100 -4.81 15.60 -3.81
CA LEU A 100 -3.57 16.36 -4.00
C LEU A 100 -3.78 17.71 -4.68
N ALA A 101 -4.67 17.77 -5.67
CA ALA A 101 -5.02 19.02 -6.35
C ALA A 101 -5.58 20.06 -5.37
N LYS A 102 -6.44 19.65 -4.43
CA LYS A 102 -6.98 20.53 -3.37
C LYS A 102 -5.89 21.09 -2.44
N LEU A 103 -4.79 20.35 -2.28
CA LEU A 103 -3.64 20.74 -1.46
C LEU A 103 -2.57 21.51 -2.26
N GLY A 104 -2.73 21.64 -3.58
CA GLY A 104 -1.70 22.23 -4.44
C GLY A 104 -0.41 21.41 -4.51
N LEU A 105 -0.46 20.10 -4.23
CA LEU A 105 0.70 19.23 -4.17
C LEU A 105 0.81 18.34 -5.42
N PRO A 106 2.01 18.17 -5.99
CA PRO A 106 2.21 17.20 -7.07
C PRO A 106 2.32 15.78 -6.51
N LEU A 107 1.90 14.76 -7.28
CA LEU A 107 2.00 13.35 -6.89
C LEU A 107 3.42 12.95 -6.44
N LYS A 108 4.46 13.48 -7.11
CA LYS A 108 5.86 13.18 -6.77
C LYS A 108 6.24 13.52 -5.32
N ALA A 109 5.54 14.45 -4.67
CA ALA A 109 5.81 14.81 -3.27
C ALA A 109 5.37 13.73 -2.27
N VAL A 110 4.38 12.90 -2.63
CA VAL A 110 3.77 11.90 -1.74
C VAL A 110 3.86 10.46 -2.25
N ALA A 111 4.23 10.25 -3.52
CA ALA A 111 4.17 8.92 -4.15
C ALA A 111 4.97 7.85 -3.42
N GLN A 112 6.20 8.17 -2.99
CA GLN A 112 7.05 7.23 -2.26
C GLN A 112 6.52 6.98 -0.82
N PRO A 113 6.15 8.01 -0.02
CA PRO A 113 5.45 7.81 1.24
C PRO A 113 4.22 6.91 1.16
N ILE A 114 3.35 7.12 0.16
CA ILE A 114 2.16 6.27 -0.06
C ILE A 114 2.61 4.83 -0.35
N ARG A 115 3.59 4.65 -1.23
CA ARG A 115 4.09 3.31 -1.57
C ARG A 115 4.61 2.55 -0.35
N VAL A 116 5.41 3.23 0.47
CA VAL A 116 5.95 2.64 1.71
C VAL A 116 4.83 2.32 2.68
N ALA A 117 3.90 3.26 2.91
CA ALA A 117 2.76 3.04 3.78
C ALA A 117 1.92 1.82 3.35
N ILE A 118 1.67 1.69 2.04
CA ILE A 118 0.82 0.63 1.51
C ILE A 118 1.53 -0.71 1.43
N THR A 119 2.79 -0.74 0.97
CA THR A 119 3.49 -1.97 0.58
C THR A 119 4.65 -2.36 1.50
N GLY A 120 5.05 -1.49 2.43
CA GLY A 120 6.26 -1.66 3.24
C GLY A 120 7.55 -1.63 2.43
N ARG A 121 7.51 -1.10 1.19
CA ARG A 121 8.63 -1.11 0.24
C ARG A 121 8.76 0.23 -0.46
N THR A 122 9.98 0.60 -0.84
CA THR A 122 10.28 1.83 -1.60
C THR A 122 10.04 1.67 -3.10
N VAL A 123 9.97 0.42 -3.59
CA VAL A 123 9.71 0.06 -4.98
C VAL A 123 8.53 -0.92 -5.07
N SER A 124 7.62 -0.64 -5.99
CA SER A 124 6.43 -1.44 -6.26
C SER A 124 6.06 -1.34 -7.74
N PRO A 125 5.15 -2.19 -8.24
CA PRO A 125 4.38 -1.92 -9.46
C PRO A 125 3.61 -0.59 -9.38
N GLY A 126 2.79 -0.29 -10.39
CA GLY A 126 1.99 0.93 -10.48
C GLY A 126 1.31 1.30 -9.16
N LEU A 127 1.46 2.55 -8.72
CA LEU A 127 1.03 3.00 -7.38
C LEU A 127 -0.47 2.77 -7.16
N PHE A 128 -1.27 3.11 -8.16
CA PHE A 128 -2.72 2.98 -8.08
C PHE A 128 -3.19 1.52 -8.18
N ASP A 129 -2.47 0.69 -8.95
CA ASP A 129 -2.72 -0.76 -8.99
C ASP A 129 -2.48 -1.40 -7.63
N VAL A 130 -1.37 -1.06 -6.95
CA VAL A 130 -1.09 -1.64 -5.62
C VAL A 130 -2.07 -1.14 -4.56
N ILE A 131 -2.51 0.11 -4.60
CA ILE A 131 -3.54 0.63 -3.68
C ILE A 131 -4.88 -0.08 -3.94
N SER A 132 -5.31 -0.14 -5.20
CA SER A 132 -6.56 -0.83 -5.58
C SER A 132 -6.52 -2.30 -5.16
N LEU A 133 -5.39 -2.97 -5.40
CA LEU A 133 -5.21 -4.38 -5.07
C LEU A 133 -5.08 -4.62 -3.56
N ALA A 134 -4.57 -3.66 -2.77
CA ALA A 134 -4.59 -3.70 -1.30
C ALA A 134 -6.01 -3.62 -0.73
N GLY A 135 -6.91 -2.95 -1.44
CA GLY A 135 -8.30 -2.74 -1.02
C GLY A 135 -8.44 -1.54 -0.09
N LYS A 136 -9.67 -1.04 0.00
CA LYS A 136 -10.00 0.23 0.65
C LYS A 136 -9.62 0.24 2.13
N GLU A 137 -10.04 -0.78 2.87
CA GLU A 137 -9.91 -0.85 4.32
C GLU A 137 -8.44 -0.84 4.73
N LEU A 138 -7.62 -1.69 4.11
CA LEU A 138 -6.17 -1.76 4.38
C LEU A 138 -5.45 -0.49 3.93
N ALA A 139 -5.78 0.05 2.75
CA ALA A 139 -5.13 1.25 2.25
C ALA A 139 -5.38 2.47 3.14
N VAL A 140 -6.63 2.69 3.55
CA VAL A 140 -7.02 3.79 4.45
C VAL A 140 -6.35 3.63 5.81
N ALA A 141 -6.42 2.44 6.42
CA ALA A 141 -5.82 2.18 7.72
C ALA A 141 -4.30 2.43 7.72
N ARG A 142 -3.60 1.97 6.68
CA ARG A 142 -2.14 2.15 6.56
C ARG A 142 -1.73 3.59 6.32
N LEU A 143 -2.47 4.33 5.50
CA LEU A 143 -2.19 5.75 5.27
C LEU A 143 -2.40 6.58 6.54
N ARG A 144 -3.46 6.29 7.30
CA ARG A 144 -3.70 6.90 8.62
C ARG A 144 -2.60 6.55 9.62
N ALA A 145 -2.18 5.28 9.67
CA ALA A 145 -1.07 4.86 10.53
C ALA A 145 0.24 5.57 10.16
N ALA A 146 0.54 5.70 8.87
CA ALA A 146 1.69 6.45 8.38
C ALA A 146 1.60 7.94 8.77
N ALA A 147 0.45 8.57 8.60
CA ALA A 147 0.22 9.95 9.03
C ALA A 147 0.43 10.11 10.55
N GLY A 148 -0.08 9.17 11.35
CA GLY A 148 0.14 9.14 12.81
C GLY A 148 1.61 9.01 13.19
N ARG A 149 2.35 8.12 12.53
CA ARG A 149 3.80 7.92 12.75
C ARG A 149 4.59 9.20 12.44
N LEU A 150 4.26 9.91 11.36
CA LEU A 150 4.90 11.18 11.00
C LEU A 150 4.61 12.30 12.02
N ARG A 151 3.38 12.39 12.54
CA ARG A 151 3.04 13.34 13.61
C ARG A 151 3.83 13.08 14.89
N GLY A 152 3.95 11.82 15.29
CA GLY A 152 4.65 11.42 16.52
C GLY A 152 6.16 11.73 16.52
N LYS A 153 6.79 11.86 15.35
CA LYS A 153 8.21 12.20 15.22
C LYS A 153 8.50 13.70 15.26
N GLY A 154 7.54 14.55 14.92
CA GLY A 154 7.67 16.01 15.04
C GLY A 154 7.44 16.56 16.46
N ALA A 155 7.13 15.69 17.43
CA ALA A 155 6.85 16.04 18.82
C ALA A 155 8.07 15.86 19.76
N VAL A 156 9.28 15.72 19.20
CA VAL A 156 10.54 15.52 19.93
C VAL A 156 11.50 16.67 19.65
#